data_AF-A0A6I1FEA4-F1
#
_entry.id   AF-A0A6I1FEA4-F1
#
_cell.length_a   1.000
_cell.length_b   1.000
_cell.length_c   1.000
_cell.angle_alpha   90.00
_cell.angle_beta   90.00
_cell.angle_gamma   90.00
#
_symmetry.space_group_name_H-M   'P 1'
#
loop_
_entity.id
_entity.type
_entity.pdbx_description
1 polymer ?
#
loop_
_entity_poly.entity_id
_entity_poly.type
_entity_poly.pdbx_seq_one_letter_code
_entity_poly.pdbx_strand_id
1 'polypeptide(L)'
;MNISIQQLLAKMEEQLKDARESQTDVKVRERVYAIKSLCELILDQDKTAADDMYIKSSPIHISHPNTIAQPQPPMNMVSQPLQTSQVQKLNTEEGNGDSLFDF
;
A
#
# COMPACT_ATOMS: atom_id res chain seq x y z
N MET A 1 11.63 1.40 -7.13
CA MET A 1 12.83 2.01 -7.75
C MET A 1 13.87 2.15 -6.64
N ASN A 2 14.99 1.42 -6.70
CA ASN A 2 15.97 1.40 -5.62
C ASN A 2 17.09 2.40 -5.97
N ILE A 3 16.84 3.68 -5.74
CA ILE A 3 17.82 4.75 -5.94
C ILE A 3 18.51 5.03 -4.60
N SER A 4 19.84 4.99 -4.56
CA SER A 4 20.56 5.24 -3.31
C SER A 4 20.51 6.72 -2.93
N ILE A 5 20.59 7.01 -1.62
CA ILE A 5 20.66 8.38 -1.10
C ILE A 5 21.79 9.17 -1.78
N GLN A 6 22.95 8.55 -2.01
CA GLN A 6 24.08 9.16 -2.70
C GLN A 6 23.74 9.65 -4.12
N GLN A 7 22.94 8.88 -4.87
CA GLN A 7 22.49 9.29 -6.20
C GLN A 7 21.49 10.46 -6.13
N LEU A 8 20.62 10.47 -5.13
CA LEU A 8 19.69 11.59 -4.91
C LEU A 8 20.43 12.88 -4.55
N LEU A 9 21.45 12.79 -3.70
CA LEU A 9 22.31 13.93 -3.35
C LEU A 9 23.05 14.47 -4.59
N ALA A 10 23.62 13.60 -5.43
CA ALA A 10 24.24 14.03 -6.69
C ALA A 10 23.24 14.73 -7.63
N LYS A 11 21.99 14.25 -7.68
CA LYS A 11 20.90 14.91 -8.45
C LYS A 11 20.55 16.28 -7.89
N MET A 12 20.58 16.46 -6.57
CA MET A 12 20.38 17.77 -5.95
C MET A 12 21.47 18.77 -6.32
N GLU A 13 22.74 18.34 -6.36
CA GLU A 13 23.86 19.17 -6.80
C GLU A 13 23.69 19.63 -8.25
N GLU A 14 23.27 18.73 -9.14
CA GLU A 14 22.95 19.04 -10.53
C GLU A 14 21.83 20.10 -10.62
N GLN A 15 20.72 19.91 -9.90
CA GLN A 15 19.63 20.90 -9.88
C GLN A 15 20.07 22.24 -9.30
N LEU A 16 20.94 22.25 -8.28
CA LEU A 16 21.46 23.48 -7.68
C LEU A 16 22.38 24.21 -8.65
N LYS A 17 23.22 23.50 -9.40
CA LYS A 17 24.05 24.07 -10.45
C LYS A 17 23.19 24.71 -11.54
N ASP A 18 22.19 23.99 -12.04
CA ASP A 18 21.25 24.49 -13.05
C ASP A 18 20.49 25.74 -12.57
N ALA A 19 20.11 25.78 -11.28
CA ALA A 19 19.46 26.94 -10.68
C ALA A 19 20.38 28.17 -10.69
N ARG A 20 21.68 27.99 -10.39
CA ARG A 20 22.66 29.09 -10.39
C ARG A 20 22.95 29.63 -11.80
N GLU A 21 22.91 28.75 -12.79
CA GLU A 21 23.13 29.10 -14.21
C GLU A 21 21.85 29.63 -14.90
N SER A 22 20.70 29.54 -14.23
CA SER A 22 19.42 29.99 -14.78
C SER A 22 19.33 31.52 -14.87
N GLN A 23 18.78 32.00 -15.99
CA GLN A 23 18.64 33.43 -16.29
C GLN A 23 17.32 34.04 -15.83
N THR A 24 16.38 33.23 -15.33
CA THR A 24 15.05 33.69 -14.91
C THR A 24 14.65 33.09 -13.58
N ASP A 25 13.95 33.88 -12.76
CA ASP A 25 13.46 33.44 -11.45
C ASP A 25 12.50 32.25 -11.54
N VAL A 26 11.74 32.15 -12.64
CA VAL A 26 10.84 31.01 -12.88
C VAL A 26 11.62 29.70 -12.92
N LYS A 27 12.71 29.64 -13.71
CA LYS A 27 13.55 28.44 -13.82
C LYS A 27 14.26 28.13 -12.50
N VAL A 28 14.72 29.16 -11.78
CA VAL A 28 15.29 28.98 -10.45
C VAL A 28 14.28 28.31 -9.53
N ARG A 29 13.03 28.78 -9.50
CA ARG A 29 11.97 28.19 -8.67
C ARG A 29 11.64 26.76 -9.07
N GLU A 30 11.59 26.44 -10.36
CA GLU A 30 11.40 25.07 -10.86
C GLU A 30 12.50 24.12 -10.33
N ARG A 31 13.77 24.53 -10.44
CA ARG A 31 14.91 23.74 -9.92
C ARG A 31 14.84 23.56 -8.40
N VAL A 32 14.44 24.61 -7.67
CA VAL A 32 14.25 24.53 -6.21
C VAL A 32 13.12 23.57 -5.84
N TYR A 33 12.01 23.54 -6.58
CA TYR A 33 10.95 22.54 -6.36
C TYR A 33 11.41 21.10 -6.62
N ALA A 34 12.26 20.89 -7.63
CA ALA A 34 12.88 19.59 -7.86
C ALA A 34 13.74 19.17 -6.65
N ILE A 35 14.57 20.08 -6.13
CA ILE A 35 15.38 19.82 -4.92
C ILE A 35 14.48 19.49 -3.71
N LYS A 36 13.40 20.24 -3.49
CA LYS A 36 12.43 19.96 -2.41
C LYS A 36 11.85 18.55 -2.54
N SER A 37 11.44 18.15 -3.73
CA SER A 37 10.89 16.81 -3.98
C SER A 37 11.92 15.71 -3.70
N LEU A 38 13.19 15.95 -4.05
CA LEU A 38 14.29 15.04 -3.74
C LEU A 38 14.53 14.93 -2.23
N CYS A 39 14.40 16.03 -1.46
CA CYS A 39 14.47 15.99 0.00
C CYS A 39 13.37 15.11 0.59
N GLU A 40 12.14 15.33 0.14
CA GLU A 40 10.97 14.58 0.61
C GLU A 40 11.15 13.07 0.34
N LEU A 41 11.63 12.71 -0.85
CA LEU A 41 11.90 11.31 -1.20
C LEU A 41 12.97 10.65 -0.32
N ILE A 42 14.00 11.38 0.11
CA ILE A 42 15.02 10.85 1.03
C ILE A 42 14.38 10.60 2.40
N LEU A 43 13.64 11.58 2.93
CA LEU A 43 13.04 11.52 4.25
C LEU A 43 11.91 10.49 4.37
N ASP A 44 11.21 10.18 3.28
CA ASP A 44 10.16 9.14 3.27
C ASP A 44 10.73 7.71 3.11
N GLN A 45 11.91 7.54 2.49
CA GLN A 45 12.56 6.23 2.42
C GLN A 45 12.96 5.71 3.81
N ASP A 46 13.40 6.59 4.71
CA ASP A 46 13.76 6.22 6.09
C ASP A 46 12.56 5.69 6.89
N LYS A 47 11.34 6.13 6.58
CA LYS A 47 10.11 5.65 7.25
C LYS A 47 9.74 4.24 6.80
N THR A 48 9.93 3.94 5.52
CA THR A 48 9.57 2.63 4.95
C THR A 48 10.53 1.52 5.38
N ALA A 49 11.83 1.84 5.52
CA ALA A 49 12.84 0.87 5.98
C ALA A 49 12.64 0.43 7.45
N ALA A 50 12.02 1.28 8.28
CA ALA A 50 11.68 0.93 9.67
C ALA A 50 10.49 -0.03 9.77
N ASP A 51 9.57 -0.01 8.79
CA ASP A 51 8.35 -0.83 8.78
C ASP A 51 8.62 -2.26 8.25
N ASP A 52 9.52 -2.40 7.26
CA ASP A 52 9.92 -3.69 6.70
C ASP A 52 10.71 -4.60 7.67
N MET A 53 11.23 -4.05 8.78
CA MET A 53 11.97 -4.83 9.78
C MET A 53 11.07 -5.65 10.71
N TYR A 54 9.76 -5.38 10.77
CA TYR A 54 8.84 -6.05 11.70
C TYR A 54 8.06 -7.25 11.12
N ILE A 55 8.13 -7.54 9.82
CA ILE A 55 7.34 -8.62 9.15
C ILE A 55 8.23 -9.78 8.65
N LYS A 56 9.15 -10.28 9.48
CA LYS A 56 9.82 -11.58 9.24
C LYS A 56 9.72 -12.50 10.46
N SER A 57 8.52 -12.69 10.99
CA SER A 57 8.21 -13.87 11.82
C SER A 57 7.67 -14.97 10.91
N SER A 58 8.54 -15.91 10.53
CA SER A 58 8.14 -17.12 9.81
C SER A 58 7.12 -17.91 10.65
N PRO A 59 6.05 -18.46 10.06
CA PRO A 59 5.07 -19.24 10.81
C PRO A 59 5.73 -20.54 11.32
N ILE A 60 5.71 -20.73 12.64
CA ILE A 60 6.08 -21.99 13.29
C ILE A 60 5.05 -23.04 12.87
N HIS A 61 5.48 -23.99 12.04
CA HIS A 61 4.64 -25.10 11.59
C HIS A 61 4.51 -26.11 12.74
N ILE A 62 3.46 -25.99 13.55
CA ILE A 62 3.13 -26.97 14.59
C ILE A 62 2.50 -28.19 13.91
N SER A 63 3.29 -29.26 13.76
CA SER A 63 2.80 -30.56 13.31
C SER A 63 2.00 -31.23 14.44
N HIS A 64 0.67 -31.27 14.28
CA HIS A 64 -0.20 -32.09 15.11
C HIS A 64 -0.15 -33.55 14.64
N PRO A 65 0.07 -34.55 15.51
CA PRO A 65 -0.11 -35.95 15.14
C PRO A 65 -1.60 -36.30 15.16
N ASN A 66 -2.22 -36.42 13.98
CA ASN A 66 -3.52 -37.08 13.84
C ASN A 66 -3.30 -38.59 13.80
N THR A 67 -3.55 -39.27 14.93
CA THR A 67 -3.67 -40.74 14.93
C THR A 67 -5.10 -41.12 14.58
N ILE A 68 -5.19 -41.83 13.47
CA ILE A 68 -6.38 -42.29 12.76
C ILE A 68 -7.16 -43.27 13.65
N ALA A 69 -8.44 -43.01 13.85
CA ALA A 69 -9.38 -43.99 14.39
C ALA A 69 -10.52 -44.24 13.39
N GLN A 70 -10.83 -45.53 13.25
CA GLN A 70 -12.02 -46.18 12.65
C GLN A 70 -11.99 -46.54 11.16
N PRO A 71 -12.52 -47.74 10.86
CA PRO A 71 -13.89 -47.77 10.32
C PRO A 71 -14.75 -48.95 10.84
N GLN A 72 -16.00 -48.65 11.24
CA GLN A 72 -17.12 -49.59 11.31
C GLN A 72 -18.41 -48.86 10.82
N PRO A 73 -19.14 -49.38 9.82
CA PRO A 73 -20.49 -48.96 9.44
C PRO A 73 -21.55 -49.93 10.03
N PRO A 74 -22.86 -49.88 9.69
CA PRO A 74 -23.76 -48.81 9.24
C PRO A 74 -25.05 -48.71 10.11
N MET A 75 -25.85 -47.64 9.98
CA MET A 75 -27.31 -47.72 9.71
C MET A 75 -28.05 -46.38 9.94
N ASN A 76 -28.87 -46.05 8.94
CA ASN A 76 -30.26 -45.60 9.03
C ASN A 76 -30.64 -44.13 9.38
N MET A 77 -31.40 -43.57 8.42
CA MET A 77 -32.57 -42.67 8.56
C MET A 77 -32.25 -41.19 8.87
N VAL A 78 -32.94 -40.15 8.39
CA VAL A 78 -34.03 -39.88 7.42
C VAL A 78 -34.05 -38.34 7.28
N SER A 79 -34.29 -37.81 6.07
CA SER A 79 -34.79 -36.45 5.68
C SER A 79 -34.35 -35.15 6.42
N GLN A 80 -33.87 -34.15 5.66
CA GLN A 80 -34.62 -32.94 5.22
C GLN A 80 -33.66 -31.77 4.80
N PRO A 81 -33.90 -31.06 3.68
CA PRO A 81 -33.12 -29.88 3.27
C PRO A 81 -33.90 -28.55 3.43
N LEU A 82 -33.31 -27.51 4.03
CA LEU A 82 -33.79 -26.11 3.96
C LEU A 82 -32.60 -25.18 3.66
N GLN A 83 -32.53 -24.59 2.46
CA GLN A 83 -33.05 -23.25 2.07
C GLN A 83 -32.20 -22.08 2.62
N THR A 84 -31.28 -21.54 1.81
CA THR A 84 -31.45 -20.33 0.97
C THR A 84 -31.94 -19.09 1.72
N SER A 85 -31.08 -18.07 1.84
CA SER A 85 -31.49 -16.67 1.84
C SER A 85 -30.35 -15.81 1.29
N GLN A 86 -30.36 -15.65 -0.04
CA GLN A 86 -29.89 -14.43 -0.68
C GLN A 86 -30.63 -13.25 -0.04
N VAL A 87 -29.92 -12.19 0.33
CA VAL A 87 -30.55 -10.88 0.45
C VAL A 87 -29.83 -9.95 -0.50
N GLN A 88 -30.64 -9.44 -1.43
CA GLN A 88 -30.29 -8.63 -2.57
C GLN A 88 -29.42 -7.41 -2.25
N LYS A 89 -28.63 -7.06 -3.26
CA LYS A 89 -28.03 -5.75 -3.54
C LYS A 89 -29.06 -4.63 -3.30
N LEU A 90 -28.77 -3.71 -2.38
CA LEU A 90 -29.46 -2.43 -2.29
C LEU A 90 -28.73 -1.46 -3.23
N ASN A 91 -29.46 -0.91 -4.20
CA ASN A 91 -28.95 0.05 -5.18
C ASN A 91 -29.67 1.39 -5.01
N THR A 92 -28.86 2.46 -5.02
CA THR A 92 -29.11 3.87 -5.37
C THR A 92 -30.31 4.60 -4.76
N GLU A 93 -30.02 5.63 -3.96
CA GLU A 93 -30.82 6.86 -3.97
C GLU A 93 -29.88 8.08 -3.83
N GLU A 94 -29.90 8.91 -4.87
CA GLU A 94 -29.49 10.32 -4.98
C GLU A 94 -28.65 10.95 -3.85
N GLY A 95 -27.33 10.86 -3.99
CA GLY A 95 -26.40 11.80 -3.37
C GLY A 95 -26.04 12.91 -4.34
N ASN A 96 -26.95 13.85 -4.61
CA ASN A 96 -26.61 15.13 -5.26
C ASN A 96 -25.80 15.98 -4.27
N GLY A 97 -24.54 15.60 -4.08
CA GLY A 97 -23.53 16.39 -3.39
C GLY A 97 -23.01 17.46 -4.33
N ASP A 98 -23.77 18.55 -4.47
CA ASP A 98 -23.25 19.82 -4.96
C ASP A 98 -22.25 20.34 -3.93
N SER A 99 -21.01 19.87 -4.04
CA SER A 99 -19.97 20.11 -3.05
C SER A 99 -18.90 21.03 -3.63
N LEU A 100 -19.15 22.33 -3.42
CA LEU A 100 -18.28 23.17 -2.60
C LEU A 100 -16.81 23.26 -3.04
N PHE A 101 -16.57 23.43 -4.33
CA PHE A 101 -15.35 24.06 -4.85
C PHE A 101 -15.73 25.13 -5.86
N ASP A 102 -16.24 26.25 -5.35
CA ASP A 102 -16.29 27.54 -6.05
C ASP A 102 -15.46 28.55 -5.25
N PHE A 103 -14.13 28.40 -5.28
CA PHE A 103 -13.11 29.41 -4.94
C PHE A 103 -11.75 29.04 -5.56
#